data_AF-A0A4Q3MBT9-F1
#
_entry.id   AF-A0A4Q3MBT9-F1
#
_cell.length_a   1.000
_cell.length_b   1.000
_cell.length_c   1.000
_cell.angle_alpha   90.00
_cell.angle_beta   90.00
_cell.angle_gamma   90.00
#
_symmetry.space_group_name_H-M   'P 1'
#
loop_
_entity.id
_entity.type
_entity.pdbx_description
1 polymer ?
#
loop_
_entity_poly.entity_id
_entity_poly.type
_entity_poly.pdbx_seq_one_letter_code
_entity_poly.pdbx_strand_id
1 'polypeptide(L)'
;MPSAPSPVYRRALLALVALQCLLILAFVLRGLTAPGPLGPRLPAVQGDTLWLESHGGLHQFNSDGKRLRRIDLPALGLTSPTSLHFTAEANVLWTHDQGRVHRCDLEHLRCAPVDLPELSDTDDYRWVRVSDDASQITVSDASRHRVLVYRRDDPAGHYALAQTHDTHLRFPNQTLQVGPALWIADTNNHRISQITAPAQSGQAGPAREDSPIAHAALRLGRWFPFAMARDPQERLWVLAADLRMRNADLLLMDRHLRPERVVPISPDQDPNAIVLFQQHLLLTDMTGFTVHRLDLNGRALAPFGDQAFRTELAASERQARWVARLPVMLIGSICVLLVLGLWLARKSGELAQMQDTPSRMGQASAPSPVAATTVKAAPAAAPHPSGGAVTIVSAVQGRTRTRRRMLLGAQAAATVLTFSAACLYLLPVTLGRECAPGVPCPTSLRLLTLFALVAVPLLLASRIRHVLALDSARIGTDGVRVQVRIGKRRYKALAAHVTLTRQHLLIGLHVVPLRPYGAPLFDEDALRRNFVDRLPQLNVSDGFWPIGMGGHYWKFNGWQGRAILIAGAAGIVILAGLRFA
;
A
#
# COMPACT_ATOMS: atom_id res chain seq x y z
N MET A 1 -5.81 -23.29 -44.61
CA MET A 1 -6.78 -22.36 -44.01
C MET A 1 -6.58 -22.38 -42.51
N PRO A 2 -6.28 -21.25 -41.83
CA PRO A 2 -6.21 -21.26 -40.37
C PRO A 2 -7.61 -21.50 -39.83
N SER A 3 -7.77 -22.58 -39.06
CA SER A 3 -9.01 -22.93 -38.37
C SER A 3 -9.46 -21.74 -37.53
N ALA A 4 -10.71 -21.31 -37.70
CA ALA A 4 -11.30 -20.27 -36.87
C ALA A 4 -11.07 -20.61 -35.38
N PRO A 5 -10.69 -19.63 -34.55
CA PRO A 5 -10.42 -19.90 -33.15
C PRO A 5 -11.65 -20.50 -32.49
N SER A 6 -11.44 -21.54 -31.67
CA SER A 6 -12.56 -22.25 -31.06
C SER A 6 -13.39 -21.26 -30.20
N PRO A 7 -14.70 -21.14 -30.45
CA PRO A 7 -15.57 -20.22 -29.72
C PRO A 7 -15.59 -20.51 -28.21
N VAL A 8 -15.19 -21.72 -27.82
CA VAL A 8 -15.06 -22.16 -26.43
C VAL A 8 -14.00 -21.35 -25.68
N TYR A 9 -12.81 -21.16 -26.26
CA TYR A 9 -11.73 -20.45 -25.57
C TYR A 9 -12.00 -18.95 -25.42
N ARG A 10 -12.71 -18.34 -26.36
CA ARG A 10 -13.11 -16.92 -26.29
C ARG A 10 -14.16 -16.69 -25.21
N ARG A 11 -15.17 -17.56 -25.12
CA ARG A 11 -16.16 -17.54 -24.03
C ARG A 11 -15.50 -17.80 -22.68
N ALA A 12 -14.53 -18.72 -22.62
CA ALA A 12 -13.75 -18.98 -21.41
C ALA A 12 -12.94 -17.75 -20.96
N LEU A 13 -12.32 -17.02 -21.88
CA LEU A 13 -11.59 -15.78 -21.56
C LEU A 13 -12.51 -14.68 -21.03
N LEU A 14 -13.69 -14.47 -21.63
CA LEU A 14 -14.68 -13.52 -21.14
C LEU A 14 -15.21 -13.90 -19.75
N ALA A 15 -15.49 -15.20 -19.53
CA ALA A 15 -15.90 -15.71 -18.23
C ALA A 15 -14.81 -15.50 -17.16
N LEU A 16 -13.54 -15.67 -17.53
CA LEU A 16 -12.40 -15.42 -16.65
C LEU A 16 -12.28 -13.94 -16.24
N VAL A 17 -12.44 -13.01 -17.19
CA VAL A 17 -12.42 -11.57 -16.90
C VAL A 17 -13.61 -11.18 -16.01
N ALA A 18 -14.80 -11.70 -16.30
CA ALA A 18 -15.98 -11.47 -15.47
C ALA A 18 -15.77 -12.00 -14.04
N LEU A 19 -15.21 -13.21 -13.88
CA LEU A 19 -14.86 -13.79 -12.58
C LEU A 19 -13.85 -12.92 -11.82
N GLN A 20 -12.83 -12.39 -12.50
CA GLN A 20 -11.85 -11.48 -11.90
C GLN A 20 -12.52 -10.21 -11.36
N CYS A 21 -13.41 -9.59 -12.15
CA CYS A 21 -14.15 -8.40 -11.72
C CYS A 21 -15.07 -8.70 -10.52
N LEU A 22 -15.77 -9.85 -10.54
CA LEU A 22 -16.63 -10.28 -9.44
C LEU A 22 -15.84 -10.54 -8.16
N LEU A 23 -14.65 -11.16 -8.25
CA LEU A 23 -13.76 -11.37 -7.11
C LEU A 23 -13.28 -10.05 -6.52
N ILE A 24 -12.84 -9.10 -7.36
CA ILE A 24 -12.43 -7.77 -6.89
C ILE A 24 -13.61 -7.06 -6.22
N LEU A 25 -14.80 -7.09 -6.81
CA LEU A 25 -15.99 -6.47 -6.24
C LEU A 25 -16.38 -7.10 -4.90
N ALA A 26 -16.47 -8.43 -4.84
CA ALA A 26 -16.77 -9.17 -3.61
C ALA A 26 -15.74 -8.85 -2.52
N PHE A 27 -14.49 -8.68 -2.90
CA PHE A 27 -13.41 -8.34 -2.00
C PHE A 27 -13.51 -6.91 -1.46
N VAL A 28 -13.75 -5.93 -2.34
CA VAL A 28 -13.96 -4.53 -1.95
C VAL A 28 -15.18 -4.42 -1.05
N LEU A 29 -16.29 -5.05 -1.42
CA LEU A 29 -17.50 -5.07 -0.60
C LEU A 29 -17.22 -5.70 0.76
N ARG A 30 -16.51 -6.83 0.82
CA ARG A 30 -16.17 -7.48 2.09
C ARG A 30 -15.20 -6.67 2.94
N GLY A 31 -14.28 -5.92 2.33
CA GLY A 31 -13.39 -5.00 3.04
C GLY A 31 -14.13 -3.78 3.60
N LEU A 32 -15.12 -3.26 2.86
CA LEU A 32 -15.94 -2.12 3.27
C LEU A 32 -16.99 -2.50 4.33
N THR A 33 -17.50 -3.72 4.30
CA THR A 33 -18.56 -4.19 5.22
C THR A 33 -18.03 -5.00 6.39
N ALA A 34 -16.76 -5.42 6.39
CA ALA A 34 -16.16 -6.01 7.57
C ALA A 34 -16.07 -4.91 8.64
N PRO A 35 -16.84 -4.99 9.75
CA PRO A 35 -16.57 -4.13 10.88
C PRO A 35 -15.11 -4.33 11.26
N GLY A 36 -14.36 -3.22 11.37
CA GLY A 36 -13.00 -3.29 11.90
C GLY A 36 -13.07 -4.03 13.23
N PRO A 37 -12.35 -5.14 13.42
CA PRO A 37 -12.39 -5.86 14.68
C PRO A 37 -11.67 -5.00 15.70
N LEU A 38 -12.44 -4.14 16.38
CA LEU A 38 -11.96 -3.35 17.50
C LEU A 38 -11.88 -4.31 18.68
N GLY A 39 -10.66 -4.73 18.99
CA GLY A 39 -10.35 -5.40 20.25
C GLY A 39 -10.72 -4.51 21.45
N PRO A 40 -10.51 -5.00 22.68
CA PRO A 40 -10.88 -4.26 23.87
C PRO A 40 -10.16 -2.91 23.92
N ARG A 41 -10.86 -1.87 24.38
CA ARG A 41 -10.31 -0.52 24.56
C ARG A 41 -11.07 0.27 25.62
N LEU A 42 -10.51 1.43 25.98
CA LEU A 42 -11.14 2.43 26.86
C LEU A 42 -11.64 1.86 28.20
N PRO A 43 -10.80 1.17 28.99
CA PRO A 43 -11.23 0.70 30.29
C PRO A 43 -11.50 1.88 31.22
N ALA A 44 -12.60 1.84 31.96
CA ALA A 44 -13.03 2.85 32.92
C ALA A 44 -13.68 2.18 34.14
N VAL A 45 -13.63 2.82 35.30
CA VAL A 45 -14.09 2.24 36.57
C VAL A 45 -15.28 3.02 37.10
N GLN A 46 -16.28 2.31 37.62
CA GLN A 46 -17.38 2.88 38.40
C GLN A 46 -17.60 2.02 39.65
N GLY A 47 -17.22 2.55 40.81
CA GLY A 47 -17.23 1.80 42.07
C GLY A 47 -16.42 0.50 41.94
N ASP A 48 -17.06 -0.62 42.25
CA ASP A 48 -16.45 -1.96 42.18
C ASP A 48 -16.56 -2.64 40.80
N THR A 49 -16.99 -1.90 39.78
CA THR A 49 -17.15 -2.44 38.42
C THR A 49 -16.20 -1.79 37.43
N LEU A 50 -15.74 -2.63 36.49
CA LEU A 50 -14.95 -2.20 35.34
C LEU A 50 -15.85 -2.18 34.11
N TRP A 51 -15.74 -1.13 33.33
CA TRP A 51 -16.32 -1.02 32.00
C TRP A 51 -15.22 -0.94 30.95
N LEU A 52 -15.46 -1.52 29.78
CA LEU A 52 -14.61 -1.32 28.60
C LEU A 52 -15.45 -1.42 27.33
N GLU A 53 -14.95 -0.84 26.24
CA GLU A 53 -15.53 -1.03 24.92
C GLU A 53 -14.86 -2.21 24.23
N SER A 54 -15.67 -3.07 23.62
CA SER A 54 -15.18 -4.13 22.73
C SER A 54 -16.31 -4.57 21.80
N HIS A 55 -15.98 -4.77 20.52
CA HIS A 55 -16.93 -5.24 19.49
C HIS A 55 -18.20 -4.38 19.37
N GLY A 56 -18.07 -3.06 19.48
CA GLY A 56 -19.18 -2.14 19.32
C GLY A 56 -20.16 -2.17 20.51
N GLY A 57 -19.71 -2.61 21.67
CA GLY A 57 -20.49 -2.60 22.90
C GLY A 57 -19.65 -2.27 24.13
N LEU A 58 -20.31 -1.71 25.14
CA LEU A 58 -19.78 -1.53 26.48
C LEU A 58 -20.04 -2.80 27.28
N HIS A 59 -18.99 -3.34 27.89
CA HIS A 59 -19.05 -4.54 28.72
C HIS A 59 -18.73 -4.14 30.17
N GLN A 60 -19.61 -4.50 31.09
CA GLN A 60 -19.44 -4.30 32.53
C GLN A 60 -18.94 -5.61 33.17
N PHE A 61 -17.95 -5.51 34.05
CA PHE A 61 -17.35 -6.62 34.75
C PHE A 61 -17.28 -6.34 36.25
N ASN A 62 -17.35 -7.40 37.05
CA ASN A 62 -16.99 -7.33 38.47
C ASN A 62 -15.47 -7.44 38.67
N SER A 63 -15.04 -7.41 39.94
CA SER A 63 -13.66 -7.59 40.39
C SER A 63 -12.99 -8.89 39.92
N ASP A 64 -13.77 -9.97 39.81
CA ASP A 64 -13.28 -11.29 39.38
C ASP A 64 -13.14 -11.40 37.86
N GLY A 65 -13.57 -10.37 37.12
CA GLY A 65 -13.62 -10.37 35.66
C GLY A 65 -14.82 -11.10 35.08
N LYS A 66 -15.85 -11.44 35.87
CA LYS A 66 -17.12 -11.95 35.35
C LYS A 66 -17.89 -10.83 34.67
N ARG A 67 -18.31 -11.04 33.42
CA ARG A 67 -19.15 -10.09 32.71
C ARG A 67 -20.54 -10.06 33.35
N LEU A 68 -20.95 -8.88 33.79
CA LEU A 68 -22.25 -8.63 34.40
C LEU A 68 -23.29 -8.25 33.34
N ARG A 69 -22.89 -7.41 32.39
CA ARG A 69 -23.78 -6.81 31.41
C ARG A 69 -23.02 -6.42 30.14
N ARG A 70 -23.72 -6.37 29.02
CA ARG A 70 -23.29 -5.75 27.76
C ARG A 70 -24.34 -4.75 27.28
N ILE A 71 -23.91 -3.61 26.77
CA ILE A 71 -24.75 -2.60 26.13
C ILE A 71 -24.17 -2.33 24.74
N ASP A 72 -24.94 -2.51 23.69
CA ASP A 72 -24.46 -2.18 22.34
C ASP A 72 -24.39 -0.66 22.16
N LEU A 73 -23.30 -0.15 21.57
CA LEU A 73 -23.10 1.29 21.36
C LEU A 73 -24.24 1.92 20.54
N PRO A 74 -24.77 1.28 19.47
CA PRO A 74 -25.91 1.83 18.73
C PRO A 74 -27.18 2.00 19.58
N ALA A 75 -27.37 1.17 20.62
CA ALA A 75 -28.52 1.33 21.52
C ALA A 75 -28.42 2.61 22.35
N LEU A 76 -27.22 3.13 22.54
CA LEU A 76 -26.95 4.42 23.19
C LEU A 76 -26.89 5.59 22.20
N GLY A 77 -27.01 5.33 20.89
CA GLY A 77 -26.77 6.34 19.85
C GLY A 77 -25.28 6.67 19.64
N LEU A 78 -24.38 5.83 20.14
CA LEU A 78 -22.94 5.98 20.00
C LEU A 78 -22.40 5.15 18.82
N THR A 79 -21.31 5.60 18.22
CA THR A 79 -20.67 4.95 17.08
C THR A 79 -19.26 4.47 17.38
N SER A 80 -18.35 5.37 17.75
CA SER A 80 -16.97 5.02 18.05
C SER A 80 -16.40 5.99 19.09
N PRO A 81 -16.76 5.81 20.37
CA PRO A 81 -16.29 6.68 21.43
C PRO A 81 -14.77 6.71 21.49
N THR A 82 -14.19 7.84 21.90
CA THR A 82 -12.73 8.02 22.02
C THR A 82 -12.24 8.05 23.46
N SER A 83 -13.13 8.17 24.43
CA SER A 83 -12.85 8.12 25.87
C SER A 83 -14.07 7.65 26.64
N LEU A 84 -13.88 7.00 27.79
CA LEU A 84 -14.95 6.65 28.72
C LEU A 84 -14.59 7.19 30.11
N HIS A 85 -15.53 7.85 30.77
CA HIS A 85 -15.33 8.39 32.10
C HIS A 85 -16.62 8.29 32.93
N PHE A 86 -16.53 7.79 34.15
CA PHE A 86 -17.66 7.73 35.07
C PHE A 86 -17.50 8.79 36.16
N THR A 87 -18.63 9.34 36.60
CA THR A 87 -18.71 10.21 37.77
C THR A 87 -19.20 9.42 38.99
N ALA A 88 -19.40 10.08 40.13
CA ALA A 88 -19.96 9.44 41.32
C ALA A 88 -21.44 9.03 41.15
N GLU A 89 -22.13 9.60 40.15
CA GLU A 89 -23.51 9.24 39.82
C GLU A 89 -23.56 7.83 39.20
N ALA A 90 -24.36 6.96 39.81
CA ALA A 90 -24.49 5.57 39.37
C ALA A 90 -25.03 5.49 37.92
N ASN A 91 -24.50 4.56 37.13
CA ASN A 91 -24.90 4.33 35.74
C ASN A 91 -24.76 5.55 34.80
N VAL A 92 -24.03 6.60 35.17
CA VAL A 92 -23.77 7.74 34.28
C VAL A 92 -22.37 7.70 33.69
N LEU A 93 -22.32 7.53 32.37
CA LEU A 93 -21.09 7.55 31.57
C LEU A 93 -20.96 8.88 30.83
N TRP A 94 -19.76 9.43 30.81
CA TRP A 94 -19.37 10.54 29.96
C TRP A 94 -18.39 10.04 28.90
N THR A 95 -18.61 10.47 27.66
CA THR A 95 -17.80 10.03 26.52
C THR A 95 -17.69 11.13 25.48
N HIS A 96 -16.65 11.07 24.66
CA HIS A 96 -16.61 11.82 23.41
C HIS A 96 -16.94 10.90 22.24
N ASP A 97 -17.89 11.28 21.40
CA ASP A 97 -18.27 10.60 20.16
C ASP A 97 -18.82 11.62 19.15
N GLN A 98 -18.53 11.43 17.86
CA GLN A 98 -19.02 12.30 16.78
C GLN A 98 -18.79 13.80 17.00
N GLY A 99 -17.58 14.16 17.44
CA GLY A 99 -17.18 15.56 17.69
C GLY A 99 -17.84 16.22 18.90
N ARG A 100 -18.68 15.52 19.68
CA ARG A 100 -19.35 16.06 20.87
C ARG A 100 -19.02 15.24 22.12
N VAL A 101 -19.17 15.90 23.28
CA VAL A 101 -19.21 15.21 24.57
C VAL A 101 -20.64 14.80 24.84
N HIS A 102 -20.85 13.56 25.29
CA HIS A 102 -22.15 13.00 25.62
C HIS A 102 -22.18 12.61 27.10
N ARG A 103 -23.32 12.87 27.73
CA ARG A 103 -23.70 12.30 29.02
C ARG A 103 -24.71 11.18 28.76
N CYS A 104 -24.38 9.98 29.19
CA CYS A 104 -25.12 8.76 28.92
C CYS A 104 -25.67 8.17 30.22
N ASP A 105 -26.99 8.07 30.31
CA ASP A 105 -27.67 7.27 31.31
C ASP A 105 -27.73 5.82 30.81
N LEU A 106 -26.95 4.95 31.45
CA LEU A 106 -26.84 3.55 31.08
C LEU A 106 -28.03 2.72 31.59
N GLU A 107 -28.85 3.22 32.50
CA GLU A 107 -30.06 2.53 32.95
C GLU A 107 -31.19 2.74 31.93
N HIS A 108 -31.37 3.98 31.49
CA HIS A 108 -32.37 4.37 30.49
C HIS A 108 -31.87 4.23 29.04
N LEU A 109 -30.63 3.81 28.84
CA LEU A 109 -29.98 3.65 27.53
C LEU A 109 -30.05 4.91 26.66
N ARG A 110 -29.79 6.08 27.26
CA ARG A 110 -29.93 7.36 26.59
C ARG A 110 -28.67 8.20 26.74
N CYS A 111 -28.08 8.61 25.63
CA CYS A 111 -27.05 9.64 25.59
C CYS A 111 -27.65 10.97 25.13
N ALA A 112 -27.25 12.05 25.80
CA ALA A 112 -27.54 13.41 25.39
C ALA A 112 -26.21 14.15 25.15
N PRO A 113 -26.08 14.88 24.01
CA PRO A 113 -24.92 15.73 23.80
C PRO A 113 -24.93 16.86 24.82
N VAL A 114 -23.73 17.26 25.23
CA VAL A 114 -23.49 18.35 26.17
C VAL A 114 -22.94 19.51 25.36
N ASP A 115 -23.60 20.66 25.48
CA ASP A 115 -23.16 21.87 24.80
C ASP A 115 -21.91 22.42 25.50
N LEU A 116 -20.80 22.48 24.77
CA LEU A 116 -19.51 22.96 25.25
C LEU A 116 -19.01 24.04 24.29
N PRO A 117 -19.05 25.33 24.68
CA PRO A 117 -18.68 26.41 23.77
C PRO A 117 -17.24 26.26 23.28
N GLU A 118 -16.97 26.70 22.04
CA GLU A 118 -15.65 26.65 21.39
C GLU A 118 -15.06 25.25 21.15
N LEU A 119 -15.75 24.18 21.55
CA LEU A 119 -15.44 22.82 21.13
C LEU A 119 -15.96 22.65 19.69
N SER A 120 -15.08 22.22 18.78
CA SER A 120 -15.47 22.06 17.38
C SER A 120 -16.32 20.81 17.16
N ASP A 121 -17.30 20.90 16.27
CA ASP A 121 -18.15 19.78 15.85
C ASP A 121 -17.47 18.80 14.88
N THR A 122 -16.15 18.88 14.72
CA THR A 122 -15.37 17.96 13.89
C THR A 122 -15.09 16.67 14.65
N ASP A 123 -15.08 15.55 13.93
CA ASP A 123 -14.76 14.19 14.44
C ASP A 123 -13.27 14.01 14.79
N ASP A 124 -12.72 14.96 15.53
CA ASP A 124 -11.34 14.93 16.04
C ASP A 124 -11.21 13.96 17.21
N TYR A 125 -10.01 13.42 17.41
CA TYR A 125 -9.73 12.59 18.58
C TYR A 125 -9.64 13.44 19.85
N ARG A 126 -10.46 13.11 20.86
CA ARG A 126 -10.49 13.84 22.14
C ARG A 126 -10.60 12.91 23.34
N TRP A 127 -9.96 13.31 24.42
CA TRP A 127 -10.15 12.70 25.74
C TRP A 127 -11.03 13.58 26.60
N VAL A 128 -12.01 12.98 27.28
CA VAL A 128 -12.89 13.65 28.22
C VAL A 128 -12.64 13.12 29.62
N ARG A 129 -12.55 14.05 30.56
CA ARG A 129 -12.55 13.81 31.99
C ARG A 129 -13.62 14.70 32.61
N VAL A 130 -14.33 14.19 33.59
CA VAL A 130 -15.37 14.94 34.31
C VAL A 130 -15.08 14.85 35.80
N SER A 131 -15.34 15.91 36.57
CA SER A 131 -15.26 15.80 38.04
C SER A 131 -16.38 14.92 38.58
N ASP A 132 -16.21 14.34 39.78
CA ASP A 132 -17.17 13.39 40.37
C ASP A 132 -18.58 13.98 40.54
N ASP A 133 -18.67 15.28 40.81
CA ASP A 133 -19.89 16.08 40.92
C ASP A 133 -20.38 16.66 39.57
N ALA A 134 -19.66 16.37 38.49
CA ALA A 134 -19.86 16.96 37.18
C ALA A 134 -19.92 18.50 37.18
N SER A 135 -19.20 19.16 38.08
CA SER A 135 -19.03 20.62 38.05
C SER A 135 -17.98 21.08 37.04
N GLN A 136 -17.07 20.19 36.63
CA GLN A 136 -16.00 20.48 35.69
C GLN A 136 -15.88 19.41 34.61
N ILE A 137 -15.71 19.83 33.35
CA ILE A 137 -15.37 18.95 32.23
C ILE A 137 -14.03 19.41 31.67
N THR A 138 -13.07 18.49 31.57
CA THR A 138 -11.78 18.73 30.93
C THR A 138 -11.72 17.94 29.64
N VAL A 139 -11.50 18.64 28.52
CA VAL A 139 -11.39 18.07 27.18
C VAL A 139 -9.97 18.27 26.66
N SER A 140 -9.27 17.17 26.37
CA SER A 140 -8.02 17.24 25.62
C SER A 140 -8.31 17.17 24.12
N ASP A 141 -8.16 18.29 23.42
CA ASP A 141 -8.38 18.43 21.98
C ASP A 141 -7.05 18.22 21.24
N ALA A 142 -6.67 16.95 21.06
CA ALA A 142 -5.35 16.55 20.59
C ALA A 142 -5.03 17.17 19.21
N SER A 143 -6.01 17.17 18.30
CA SER A 143 -5.91 17.76 16.95
C SER A 143 -5.60 19.26 16.96
N ARG A 144 -6.09 20.00 17.96
CA ARG A 144 -5.85 21.46 18.09
C ARG A 144 -4.80 21.82 19.13
N HIS A 145 -4.07 20.84 19.66
CA HIS A 145 -2.96 21.03 20.60
C HIS A 145 -3.33 21.83 21.85
N ARG A 146 -4.55 21.62 22.37
CA ARG A 146 -5.06 22.38 23.51
C ARG A 146 -5.83 21.48 24.47
N VAL A 147 -5.90 21.91 25.72
CA VAL A 147 -6.79 21.35 26.75
C VAL A 147 -7.77 22.44 27.16
N LEU A 148 -9.05 22.11 27.14
CA LEU A 148 -10.15 23.01 27.50
C LEU A 148 -10.73 22.57 28.83
N VAL A 149 -10.95 23.51 29.74
CA VAL A 149 -11.57 23.26 31.04
C VAL A 149 -12.86 24.06 31.10
N TYR A 150 -13.96 23.35 31.21
CA TYR A 150 -15.30 23.90 31.33
C TYR A 150 -15.77 23.78 32.77
N ARG A 151 -16.50 24.78 33.25
CA ARG A 151 -17.16 24.75 34.55
C ARG A 151 -18.65 24.93 34.37
N ARG A 152 -19.43 24.26 35.20
CA ARG A 152 -20.88 24.40 35.22
C ARG A 152 -21.21 25.80 35.76
N ASP A 153 -21.93 26.58 34.97
CA ASP A 153 -22.25 27.97 35.29
C ASP A 153 -23.54 28.11 36.09
N ASP A 154 -24.48 27.18 35.89
CA ASP A 154 -25.80 27.28 36.47
C ASP A 154 -26.37 25.92 36.93
N PRO A 155 -27.45 25.95 37.73
CA PRO A 155 -28.17 24.74 38.13
C PRO A 155 -28.86 24.03 36.95
N ALA A 156 -29.10 24.73 35.84
CA ALA A 156 -29.71 24.16 34.63
C ALA A 156 -28.74 23.24 33.87
N GLY A 157 -27.45 23.27 34.21
CA GLY A 157 -26.43 22.35 33.71
C GLY A 157 -25.64 22.89 32.52
N HIS A 158 -25.70 24.21 32.26
CA HIS A 158 -24.88 24.83 31.23
C HIS A 158 -23.41 24.94 31.68
N TYR A 159 -22.49 24.85 30.72
CA TYR A 159 -21.05 24.93 30.97
C TYR A 159 -20.43 26.10 30.19
N ALA A 160 -19.67 26.99 30.85
CA ALA A 160 -18.76 27.91 30.17
C ALA A 160 -17.35 27.38 30.15
N LEU A 161 -16.62 27.83 29.12
CA LEU A 161 -15.18 27.68 29.04
C LEU A 161 -14.52 28.54 30.13
N ALA A 162 -13.94 27.88 31.13
CA ALA A 162 -13.25 28.55 32.23
C ALA A 162 -11.77 28.77 31.92
N GLN A 163 -11.11 27.81 31.26
CA GLN A 163 -9.67 27.87 30.96
C GLN A 163 -9.34 27.18 29.65
N THR A 164 -8.37 27.73 28.93
CA THR A 164 -7.72 27.11 27.78
C THR A 164 -6.23 26.98 28.06
N HIS A 165 -5.69 25.77 27.91
CA HIS A 165 -4.27 25.50 27.96
C HIS A 165 -3.81 25.09 26.56
N ASP A 166 -3.21 26.01 25.81
CA ASP A 166 -2.75 25.82 24.43
C ASP A 166 -1.25 26.12 24.25
N THR A 167 -0.64 26.83 25.19
CA THR A 167 0.80 27.15 25.13
C THR A 167 1.65 25.91 25.39
N HIS A 168 2.63 25.65 24.52
CA HIS A 168 3.63 24.56 24.61
C HIS A 168 3.04 23.15 24.83
N LEU A 169 1.82 22.87 24.39
CA LEU A 169 1.32 21.50 24.26
C LEU A 169 1.40 21.06 22.81
N ARG A 170 1.59 19.76 22.58
CA ARG A 170 1.55 19.17 21.24
C ARG A 170 0.90 17.80 21.28
N PHE A 171 -0.30 17.73 20.70
CA PHE A 171 -1.19 16.56 20.76
C PHE A 171 -1.41 16.06 22.19
N PRO A 172 -1.95 16.89 23.09
CA PRO A 172 -2.24 16.44 24.45
C PRO A 172 -3.27 15.30 24.40
N ASN A 173 -2.97 14.18 25.06
CA ASN A 173 -3.85 13.00 25.11
C ASN A 173 -4.53 12.89 26.50
N GLN A 174 -4.43 11.76 27.20
CA GLN A 174 -5.14 11.59 28.47
C GLN A 174 -4.71 12.63 29.53
N THR A 175 -5.68 13.07 30.33
CA THR A 175 -5.48 13.98 31.45
C THR A 175 -5.84 13.32 32.78
N LEU A 176 -5.11 13.67 33.85
CA LEU A 176 -5.41 13.26 35.23
C LEU A 176 -5.38 14.50 36.15
N GLN A 177 -6.41 14.69 36.97
CA GLN A 177 -6.39 15.62 38.09
C GLN A 177 -5.68 14.95 39.26
N VAL A 178 -4.64 15.60 39.78
CA VAL A 178 -3.88 15.18 40.95
C VAL A 178 -3.81 16.37 41.90
N GLY A 179 -4.68 16.37 42.91
CA GLY A 179 -4.86 17.53 43.78
C GLY A 179 -5.24 18.78 42.95
N PRO A 180 -4.54 19.92 43.11
CA PRO A 180 -4.79 21.12 42.32
C PRO A 180 -4.19 21.09 40.91
N ALA A 181 -3.35 20.09 40.59
CA ALA A 181 -2.64 20.00 39.33
C ALA A 181 -3.39 19.14 38.31
N LEU A 182 -3.44 19.61 37.06
CA LEU A 182 -3.86 18.84 35.91
C LEU A 182 -2.61 18.27 35.22
N TRP A 183 -2.46 16.96 35.25
CA TRP A 183 -1.40 16.23 34.56
C TRP A 183 -1.89 15.88 33.16
N ILE A 184 -1.03 16.07 32.16
CA ILE A 184 -1.36 15.91 30.74
C ILE A 184 -0.27 15.05 30.09
N ALA A 185 -0.67 14.00 29.38
CA ALA A 185 0.21 13.30 28.46
C ALA A 185 0.48 14.19 27.23
N ASP A 186 1.59 14.93 27.25
CA ASP A 186 2.00 15.86 26.19
C ASP A 186 2.80 15.10 25.12
N THR A 187 2.05 14.39 24.28
CA THR A 187 2.49 13.29 23.43
C THR A 187 3.71 13.61 22.58
N ASN A 188 3.68 14.70 21.81
CA ASN A 188 4.75 15.02 20.87
C ASN A 188 5.88 15.84 21.50
N ASN A 189 5.71 16.30 22.74
CA ASN A 189 6.81 16.84 23.53
C ASN A 189 7.44 15.77 24.44
N HIS A 190 6.98 14.51 24.36
CA HIS A 190 7.58 13.35 25.02
C HIS A 190 7.69 13.48 26.54
N ARG A 191 6.65 14.06 27.16
CA ARG A 191 6.64 14.43 28.58
C ARG A 191 5.26 14.34 29.20
N ILE A 192 5.23 14.33 30.53
CA ILE A 192 4.05 14.62 31.33
C ILE A 192 4.13 16.10 31.74
N SER A 193 3.16 16.90 31.33
CA SER A 193 3.04 18.31 31.73
C SER A 193 2.11 18.40 32.93
N GLN A 194 2.55 19.00 34.03
CA GLN A 194 1.75 19.30 35.20
C GLN A 194 1.39 20.78 35.17
N ILE A 195 0.10 21.10 35.06
CA ILE A 195 -0.40 22.48 35.07
C ILE A 195 -1.15 22.70 36.38
N THR A 196 -0.65 23.61 37.21
CA THR A 196 -1.33 24.00 38.46
C THR A 196 -2.02 25.34 38.26
N ALA A 197 -3.32 25.39 38.55
CA ALA A 197 -4.06 26.65 38.50
C ALA A 197 -3.48 27.65 39.53
N PRO A 198 -3.41 28.96 39.22
CA PRO A 198 -2.90 29.96 40.15
C PRO A 198 -3.78 29.98 41.42
N ALA A 199 -3.13 30.02 42.58
CA ALA A 199 -3.80 29.90 43.87
C ALA A 199 -4.68 31.11 44.23
N GLN A 200 -4.38 32.31 43.70
CA GLN A 200 -5.12 33.55 43.95
C GLN A 200 -5.00 34.53 42.77
N SER A 201 -6.05 35.32 42.57
CA SER A 201 -6.15 36.41 41.60
C SER A 201 -5.02 37.42 41.83
N GLY A 202 -4.01 37.45 40.95
CA GLY A 202 -2.91 38.42 41.00
C GLY A 202 -1.49 37.86 40.90
N GLN A 203 -1.31 36.53 40.90
CA GLN A 203 -0.02 35.91 40.59
C GLN A 203 0.12 35.50 39.12
N ALA A 204 1.37 35.39 38.67
CA ALA A 204 1.79 34.95 37.33
C ALA A 204 1.02 33.72 36.85
N GLY A 205 0.94 33.55 35.52
CA GLY A 205 0.18 32.48 34.85
C GLY A 205 0.43 31.08 35.42
N PRO A 206 -0.40 30.09 35.05
CA PRO A 206 -0.39 28.77 35.67
C PRO A 206 1.02 28.18 35.76
N ALA A 207 1.39 27.70 36.94
CA ALA A 207 2.69 27.08 37.15
C ALA A 207 2.72 25.76 36.36
N ARG A 208 3.74 25.60 35.51
CA ARG A 208 3.99 24.40 34.74
C ARG A 208 5.28 23.72 35.20
N GLU A 209 5.18 22.43 35.46
CA GLU A 209 6.32 21.53 35.63
C GLU A 209 6.24 20.44 34.56
N ASP A 210 7.37 20.14 33.94
CA ASP A 210 7.47 19.23 32.81
C ASP A 210 8.41 18.07 33.16
N SER A 211 7.89 16.85 33.09
CA SER A 211 8.65 15.64 33.41
C SER A 211 8.85 14.78 32.16
N PRO A 212 10.07 14.62 31.64
CA PRO A 212 10.32 13.82 30.45
C PRO A 212 10.05 12.33 30.72
N ILE A 213 9.55 11.61 29.73
CA ILE A 213 9.32 10.16 29.84
C ILE A 213 10.50 9.32 29.33
N ALA A 214 11.61 9.95 28.96
CA ALA A 214 12.77 9.26 28.39
C ALA A 214 13.38 8.26 29.38
N HIS A 215 13.57 7.02 28.93
CA HIS A 215 14.17 5.95 29.73
C HIS A 215 14.93 4.98 28.82
N ALA A 216 16.12 4.53 29.24
CA ALA A 216 17.04 3.74 28.40
C ALA A 216 16.47 2.37 27.98
N ALA A 217 15.54 1.82 28.76
CA ALA A 217 14.89 0.53 28.46
C ALA A 217 13.65 0.64 27.55
N LEU A 218 13.23 1.86 27.16
CA LEU A 218 12.15 2.00 26.16
C LEU A 218 12.63 1.49 24.82
N ARG A 219 11.77 0.74 24.11
CA ARG A 219 12.08 0.28 22.76
C ARG A 219 12.24 1.48 21.83
N LEU A 220 13.08 1.34 20.80
CA LEU A 220 13.46 2.45 19.93
C LEU A 220 12.22 3.17 19.34
N GLY A 221 12.15 4.48 19.56
CA GLY A 221 11.07 5.34 19.08
C GLY A 221 9.77 5.28 19.91
N ARG A 222 9.76 4.66 21.10
CA ARG A 222 8.59 4.56 22.00
C ARG A 222 8.65 5.67 23.05
N TRP A 223 8.30 6.86 22.62
CA TRP A 223 8.49 8.13 23.34
C TRP A 223 7.24 9.02 23.33
N PHE A 224 6.11 8.54 22.79
CA PHE A 224 4.87 9.29 22.71
C PHE A 224 3.90 8.87 23.83
N PRO A 225 3.89 9.54 25.00
CA PRO A 225 2.96 9.21 26.08
C PRO A 225 1.53 9.52 25.64
N PHE A 226 0.55 8.67 25.97
CA PHE A 226 -0.84 8.94 25.59
C PHE A 226 -1.90 8.51 26.58
N ALA A 227 -1.62 7.49 27.40
CA ALA A 227 -2.51 7.05 28.44
C ALA A 227 -1.73 6.80 29.73
N MET A 228 -2.37 7.06 30.87
CA MET A 228 -1.73 6.99 32.17
C MET A 228 -2.70 6.68 33.31
N ALA A 229 -2.19 6.00 34.33
CA ALA A 229 -2.92 5.66 35.55
C ALA A 229 -2.00 5.86 36.78
N ARG A 230 -2.56 6.43 37.84
CA ARG A 230 -1.85 6.61 39.12
C ARG A 230 -2.21 5.46 40.06
N ASP A 231 -1.22 4.87 40.71
CA ASP A 231 -1.45 3.79 41.68
C ASP A 231 -1.57 4.31 43.14
N PRO A 232 -1.95 3.46 44.11
CA PRO A 232 -2.06 3.86 45.51
C PRO A 232 -0.74 4.27 46.17
N GLN A 233 0.41 3.94 45.56
CA GLN A 233 1.73 4.41 46.01
C GLN A 233 2.13 5.73 45.35
N GLU A 234 1.17 6.41 44.72
CA GLU A 234 1.34 7.68 44.02
C GLU A 234 2.27 7.64 42.80
N ARG A 235 2.64 6.45 42.34
CA ARG A 235 3.45 6.27 41.13
C ARG A 235 2.58 6.42 39.89
N LEU A 236 3.19 6.83 38.78
CA LEU A 236 2.50 7.02 37.51
C LEU A 236 2.90 5.93 36.52
N TRP A 237 1.90 5.22 36.02
CA TRP A 237 2.03 4.23 34.95
C TRP A 237 1.65 4.91 33.64
N VAL A 238 2.55 4.89 32.66
CA VAL A 238 2.39 5.62 31.39
C VAL A 238 2.57 4.67 30.22
N LEU A 239 1.61 4.68 29.29
CA LEU A 239 1.76 4.05 27.99
C LEU A 239 2.46 5.01 27.03
N ALA A 240 3.61 4.56 26.49
CA ALA A 240 4.42 5.29 25.53
C ALA A 240 4.48 4.54 24.20
N ALA A 241 3.85 5.10 23.17
CA ALA A 241 3.75 4.49 21.84
C ALA A 241 4.83 4.95 20.88
N ASP A 242 4.86 4.33 19.70
CA ASP A 242 5.59 4.80 18.54
C ASP A 242 4.92 5.95 17.80
N LEU A 243 5.56 6.48 16.74
CA LEU A 243 5.05 7.63 15.98
C LEU A 243 3.68 7.40 15.33
N ARG A 244 3.26 6.14 15.19
CA ARG A 244 1.95 5.76 14.65
C ARG A 244 0.94 5.49 15.77
N MET A 245 1.27 5.80 17.02
CA MET A 245 0.50 5.50 18.22
C MET A 245 0.24 3.99 18.39
N ARG A 246 1.27 3.16 18.11
CA ARG A 246 1.21 1.69 18.25
C ARG A 246 2.43 1.15 19.00
N ASN A 247 2.38 -0.14 19.31
CA ASN A 247 3.44 -0.94 19.94
C ASN A 247 3.93 -0.30 21.24
N ALA A 248 2.99 0.09 22.11
CA ALA A 248 3.31 0.87 23.29
C ALA A 248 4.09 0.09 24.35
N ASP A 249 4.97 0.79 25.04
CA ASP A 249 5.63 0.31 26.26
C ASP A 249 4.90 0.84 27.49
N LEU A 250 4.93 0.06 28.57
CA LEU A 250 4.46 0.50 29.88
C LEU A 250 5.64 1.01 30.71
N LEU A 251 5.71 2.32 30.89
CA LEU A 251 6.69 2.99 31.73
C LEU A 251 6.11 3.19 33.14
N LEU A 252 6.88 2.82 34.16
CA LEU A 252 6.61 3.20 35.55
C LEU A 252 7.47 4.41 35.91
N MET A 253 6.84 5.45 36.45
CA MET A 253 7.47 6.65 36.96
C MET A 253 7.21 6.77 38.47
N ASP A 254 8.19 7.27 39.22
CA ASP A 254 8.07 7.47 40.66
C ASP A 254 7.05 8.57 41.01
N ARG A 255 6.80 8.78 42.31
CA ARG A 255 5.90 9.85 42.80
C ARG A 255 6.34 11.28 42.44
N HIS A 256 7.58 11.45 41.99
CA HIS A 256 8.17 12.70 41.51
C HIS A 256 8.27 12.74 39.98
N LEU A 257 7.56 11.84 39.29
CA LEU A 257 7.54 11.71 37.83
C LEU A 257 8.92 11.47 37.22
N ARG A 258 9.81 10.75 37.91
CA ARG A 258 11.07 10.27 37.35
C ARG A 258 10.86 8.87 36.78
N PRO A 259 11.20 8.60 35.50
CA PRO A 259 11.15 7.26 34.93
C PRO A 259 11.98 6.25 35.74
N GLU A 260 11.35 5.20 36.27
CA GLU A 260 12.02 4.17 37.09
C GLU A 260 12.40 2.94 36.25
N ARG A 261 11.45 2.42 35.47
CA ARG A 261 11.65 1.22 34.65
C ARG A 261 10.55 1.06 33.60
N VAL A 262 10.85 0.26 32.57
CA VAL A 262 9.87 -0.23 31.61
C VAL A 262 9.42 -1.62 32.05
N VAL A 263 8.11 -1.82 32.11
CA VAL A 263 7.48 -3.06 32.56
C VAL A 263 7.10 -3.91 31.34
N PRO A 264 7.64 -5.14 31.21
CA PRO A 264 7.27 -6.02 30.12
C PRO A 264 5.85 -6.56 30.31
N ILE A 265 5.01 -6.44 29.28
CA ILE A 265 3.66 -7.04 29.26
C ILE A 265 3.69 -8.32 28.43
N SER A 266 4.10 -8.21 27.16
CA SER A 266 4.26 -9.33 26.23
C SER A 266 5.24 -8.97 25.09
N PRO A 267 5.84 -9.95 24.39
CA PRO A 267 6.74 -9.67 23.27
C PRO A 267 6.11 -8.79 22.18
N ASP A 268 4.84 -9.05 21.87
CA ASP A 268 4.05 -8.35 20.84
C ASP A 268 3.11 -7.30 21.45
N GLN A 269 3.48 -6.68 22.58
CA GLN A 269 2.61 -5.73 23.29
C GLN A 269 2.22 -4.51 22.44
N ASP A 270 0.91 -4.26 22.37
CA ASP A 270 0.32 -3.03 21.81
C ASP A 270 -0.82 -2.50 22.71
N PRO A 271 -0.55 -2.27 24.01
CA PRO A 271 -1.58 -1.76 24.91
C PRO A 271 -2.01 -0.37 24.45
N ASN A 272 -3.33 -0.13 24.41
CA ASN A 272 -3.92 1.09 23.86
C ASN A 272 -4.71 1.89 24.90
N ALA A 273 -4.83 1.41 26.13
CA ALA A 273 -5.33 2.18 27.28
C ALA A 273 -4.96 1.47 28.58
N ILE A 274 -5.02 2.20 29.70
CA ILE A 274 -4.67 1.71 31.04
C ILE A 274 -5.65 2.25 32.07
N VAL A 275 -5.99 1.44 33.06
CA VAL A 275 -6.73 1.88 34.26
C VAL A 275 -6.27 1.12 35.49
N LEU A 276 -6.31 1.78 36.65
CA LEU A 276 -6.22 1.11 37.94
C LEU A 276 -7.61 0.61 38.33
N PHE A 277 -7.74 -0.70 38.55
CA PHE A 277 -8.96 -1.32 39.05
C PHE A 277 -8.64 -2.16 40.28
N GLN A 278 -9.11 -1.70 41.44
CA GLN A 278 -8.74 -2.22 42.74
C GLN A 278 -7.22 -2.16 42.97
N GLN A 279 -6.56 -3.32 43.14
CA GLN A 279 -5.11 -3.46 43.34
C GLN A 279 -4.38 -3.97 42.08
N HIS A 280 -4.99 -3.78 40.91
CA HIS A 280 -4.46 -4.26 39.64
C HIS A 280 -4.47 -3.14 38.60
N LEU A 281 -3.50 -3.20 37.69
CA LEU A 281 -3.55 -2.44 36.46
C LEU A 281 -4.13 -3.31 35.36
N LEU A 282 -5.10 -2.75 34.66
CA LEU A 282 -5.69 -3.36 33.49
C LEU A 282 -5.25 -2.58 32.27
N LEU A 283 -4.73 -3.31 31.29
CA LEU A 283 -4.29 -2.76 30.01
C LEU A 283 -5.07 -3.46 28.91
N THR A 284 -5.83 -2.68 28.16
CA THR A 284 -6.47 -3.21 26.95
C THR A 284 -5.44 -3.25 25.84
N ASP A 285 -5.49 -4.31 25.03
CA ASP A 285 -4.65 -4.50 23.85
C ASP A 285 -5.57 -4.78 22.66
N MET A 286 -5.81 -3.73 21.87
CA MET A 286 -6.74 -3.78 20.74
C MET A 286 -6.22 -4.67 19.62
N THR A 287 -4.90 -4.74 19.42
CA THR A 287 -4.28 -5.54 18.35
C THR A 287 -4.15 -7.01 18.76
N GLY A 288 -3.82 -7.26 20.02
CA GLY A 288 -3.67 -8.58 20.61
C GLY A 288 -4.97 -9.21 21.12
N PHE A 289 -6.10 -8.51 21.06
CA PHE A 289 -7.42 -8.97 21.51
C PHE A 289 -7.37 -9.54 22.94
N THR A 290 -6.76 -8.79 23.86
CA THR A 290 -6.62 -9.23 25.25
C THR A 290 -6.74 -8.06 26.21
N VAL A 291 -7.13 -8.35 27.44
CA VAL A 291 -7.07 -7.40 28.56
C VAL A 291 -6.02 -7.95 29.54
N HIS A 292 -4.83 -7.37 29.48
CA HIS A 292 -3.74 -7.73 30.37
C HIS A 292 -4.06 -7.25 31.78
N ARG A 293 -3.68 -8.06 32.77
CA ARG A 293 -3.82 -7.74 34.19
C ARG A 293 -2.45 -7.83 34.83
N LEU A 294 -2.02 -6.74 35.47
CA LEU A 294 -0.77 -6.68 36.21
C LEU A 294 -1.05 -6.41 37.68
N ASP A 295 -0.22 -6.94 38.57
CA ASP A 295 -0.14 -6.41 39.94
C ASP A 295 0.65 -5.09 39.96
N LEU A 296 0.64 -4.40 41.10
CA LEU A 296 1.34 -3.11 41.27
C LEU A 296 2.89 -3.25 41.27
N ASN A 297 3.41 -4.47 41.23
CA ASN A 297 4.83 -4.72 40.98
C ASN A 297 5.12 -4.95 39.49
N GLY A 298 4.11 -4.83 38.63
CA GLY A 298 4.22 -5.01 37.19
C GLY A 298 4.39 -6.47 36.78
N ARG A 299 4.04 -7.43 37.65
CA ARG A 299 4.02 -8.84 37.28
C ARG A 299 2.70 -9.16 36.59
N ALA A 300 2.79 -9.81 35.43
CA ALA A 300 1.63 -10.28 34.70
C ALA A 300 0.86 -11.36 35.49
N LEU A 301 -0.45 -11.17 35.58
CA LEU A 301 -1.41 -12.11 36.13
C LEU A 301 -2.19 -12.77 34.99
N ALA A 302 -3.13 -13.66 35.32
CA ALA A 302 -4.03 -14.22 34.32
C ALA A 302 -4.82 -13.10 33.62
N PRO A 303 -5.05 -13.20 32.30
CA PRO A 303 -5.83 -12.22 31.55
C PRO A 303 -7.20 -11.95 32.18
N PHE A 304 -7.64 -10.70 32.15
CA PHE A 304 -8.91 -10.28 32.71
C PHE A 304 -10.10 -10.70 31.83
N GLY A 305 -11.28 -10.82 32.43
CA GLY A 305 -12.51 -11.23 31.77
C GLY A 305 -12.79 -12.73 31.91
N ASP A 306 -14.06 -13.13 31.87
CA ASP A 306 -14.47 -14.53 31.97
C ASP A 306 -14.21 -15.34 30.69
N GLN A 307 -14.45 -16.65 30.76
CA GLN A 307 -14.27 -17.57 29.63
C GLN A 307 -15.07 -17.13 28.39
N ALA A 308 -16.29 -16.64 28.57
CA ALA A 308 -17.17 -16.26 27.47
C ALA A 308 -16.62 -15.03 26.74
N PHE A 309 -16.23 -14.00 27.48
CA PHE A 309 -15.62 -12.80 26.92
C PHE A 309 -14.28 -13.11 26.24
N ARG A 310 -13.40 -13.91 26.85
CA ARG A 310 -12.13 -14.31 26.21
C ARG A 310 -12.35 -15.13 24.94
N THR A 311 -13.40 -15.95 24.87
CA THR A 311 -13.76 -16.70 23.67
C THR A 311 -14.23 -15.78 22.55
N GLU A 312 -14.98 -14.73 22.90
CA GLU A 312 -15.39 -13.66 21.98
C GLU A 312 -14.18 -12.92 21.41
N LEU A 313 -13.24 -12.50 22.27
CA LEU A 313 -11.98 -11.87 21.84
C LEU A 313 -11.18 -12.77 20.89
N ALA A 314 -11.03 -14.06 21.22
CA ALA A 314 -10.31 -15.01 20.38
C ALA A 314 -11.00 -15.27 19.03
N ALA A 315 -12.34 -15.22 18.98
CA ALA A 315 -13.08 -15.32 17.72
C ALA A 315 -12.82 -14.09 16.83
N SER A 316 -12.84 -12.90 17.42
CA SER A 316 -12.55 -11.64 16.73
C SER A 316 -11.11 -11.54 16.27
N GLU A 317 -10.15 -12.04 17.06
CA GLU A 317 -8.76 -12.13 16.64
C GLU A 317 -8.61 -13.02 15.39
N ARG A 318 -9.25 -14.19 15.38
CA ARG A 318 -9.26 -15.08 14.20
C ARG A 318 -9.87 -14.39 12.99
N GLN A 319 -10.96 -13.66 13.18
CA GLN A 319 -11.58 -12.87 12.12
C GLN A 319 -10.66 -11.76 11.62
N ALA A 320 -10.00 -11.02 12.52
CA ALA A 320 -9.04 -9.97 12.20
C ALA A 320 -7.86 -10.50 11.38
N ARG A 321 -7.26 -11.60 11.83
CA ARG A 321 -6.16 -12.28 11.10
C ARG A 321 -6.62 -12.79 9.74
N TRP A 322 -7.85 -13.28 9.63
CA TRP A 322 -8.41 -13.72 8.35
C TRP A 322 -8.62 -12.54 7.40
N VAL A 323 -9.20 -11.44 7.88
CA VAL A 323 -9.36 -10.19 7.11
C VAL A 323 -8.01 -9.60 6.72
N ALA A 324 -6.99 -9.66 7.57
CA ALA A 324 -5.65 -9.19 7.23
C ALA A 324 -4.98 -10.00 6.10
N ARG A 325 -5.37 -11.26 5.88
CA ARG A 325 -4.88 -12.10 4.78
C ARG A 325 -5.57 -11.85 3.46
N LEU A 326 -6.76 -11.23 3.49
CA LEU A 326 -7.56 -10.98 2.30
C LEU A 326 -6.74 -10.31 1.19
N PRO A 327 -5.97 -9.20 1.40
CA PRO A 327 -5.30 -8.52 0.29
C PRO A 327 -4.30 -9.41 -0.44
N VAL A 328 -3.59 -10.25 0.32
CA VAL A 328 -2.64 -11.24 -0.23
C VAL A 328 -3.38 -12.30 -1.04
N MET A 329 -4.53 -12.80 -0.55
CA MET A 329 -5.36 -13.76 -1.30
C MET A 329 -5.89 -13.16 -2.60
N LEU A 330 -6.34 -11.89 -2.58
CA LEU A 330 -6.78 -11.20 -3.79
C LEU A 330 -5.64 -11.09 -4.80
N ILE A 331 -4.49 -10.57 -4.38
CA ILE A 331 -3.31 -10.43 -5.26
C ILE A 331 -2.94 -11.81 -5.84
N GLY A 332 -2.92 -12.85 -5.01
CA GLY A 332 -2.71 -14.23 -5.43
C GLY A 332 -3.70 -14.69 -6.50
N SER A 333 -5.00 -14.44 -6.31
CA SER A 333 -6.02 -14.80 -7.30
C SER A 333 -5.89 -14.00 -8.61
N ILE A 334 -5.56 -12.70 -8.54
CA ILE A 334 -5.28 -11.88 -9.72
C ILE A 334 -4.12 -12.51 -10.52
N CYS A 335 -3.03 -12.87 -9.85
CA CYS A 335 -1.87 -13.47 -10.50
C CYS A 335 -2.21 -14.79 -11.19
N VAL A 336 -2.94 -15.69 -10.52
CA VAL A 336 -3.37 -16.98 -11.10
C VAL A 336 -4.27 -16.77 -12.31
N LEU A 337 -5.25 -15.87 -12.21
CA LEU A 337 -6.18 -15.58 -13.31
C LEU A 337 -5.48 -14.87 -14.47
N LEU A 338 -4.49 -14.01 -14.22
CA LEU A 338 -3.66 -13.43 -15.28
C LEU A 338 -2.88 -14.51 -16.05
N VAL A 339 -2.26 -15.46 -15.35
CA VAL A 339 -1.53 -16.57 -15.97
C VAL A 339 -2.47 -17.45 -16.81
N LEU A 340 -3.65 -17.78 -16.26
CA LEU A 340 -4.66 -18.57 -16.96
C LEU A 340 -5.23 -17.81 -18.18
N GLY A 341 -5.44 -16.50 -18.06
CA GLY A 341 -5.88 -15.61 -19.13
C GLY A 341 -4.86 -15.54 -20.26
N LEU A 342 -3.56 -15.41 -19.94
CA LEU A 342 -2.50 -15.48 -20.94
C LEU A 342 -2.47 -16.83 -21.66
N TRP A 343 -2.65 -17.94 -20.92
CA TRP A 343 -2.68 -19.28 -21.50
C TRP A 343 -3.89 -19.47 -22.42
N LEU A 344 -5.08 -19.05 -22.00
CA LEU A 344 -6.31 -19.10 -22.80
C LEU A 344 -6.22 -18.20 -24.04
N ALA A 345 -5.68 -16.98 -23.91
CA ALA A 345 -5.47 -16.06 -25.03
C ALA A 345 -4.46 -16.59 -26.06
N ARG A 346 -3.48 -17.39 -25.60
CA ARG A 346 -2.56 -18.11 -26.50
C ARG A 346 -3.27 -19.25 -27.22
N LYS A 347 -4.11 -20.02 -26.54
CA LYS A 347 -4.85 -21.15 -27.11
C LYS A 347 -6.01 -20.72 -28.02
N SER A 348 -6.67 -19.61 -27.71
CA SER A 348 -7.74 -19.05 -28.53
C SER A 348 -7.25 -18.39 -29.82
N GLY A 349 -5.95 -18.27 -30.04
CA GLY A 349 -5.42 -17.56 -31.20
C GLY A 349 -5.74 -16.06 -31.21
N GLU A 350 -6.32 -15.48 -30.15
CA GLU A 350 -6.54 -14.04 -30.02
C GLU A 350 -5.20 -13.28 -30.03
N LEU A 351 -4.15 -13.85 -29.41
CA LEU A 351 -2.79 -13.32 -29.51
C LEU A 351 -2.22 -13.37 -30.95
N ALA A 352 -2.71 -14.28 -31.79
CA ALA A 352 -2.35 -14.36 -33.21
C ALA A 352 -3.24 -13.43 -34.08
N GLN A 353 -4.53 -13.27 -33.74
CA GLN A 353 -5.42 -12.33 -34.41
C GLN A 353 -5.01 -10.87 -34.19
N MET A 354 -4.50 -10.51 -33.00
CA MET A 354 -3.85 -9.20 -32.76
C MET A 354 -2.58 -9.00 -33.60
N GLN A 355 -1.98 -10.07 -34.12
CA GLN A 355 -0.82 -10.04 -35.01
C GLN A 355 -1.21 -10.00 -36.51
N ASP A 356 -2.39 -10.50 -36.88
CA ASP A 356 -2.86 -10.61 -38.28
C ASP A 356 -3.91 -9.55 -38.70
N THR A 357 -4.39 -8.69 -37.80
CA THR A 357 -5.41 -7.66 -38.12
C THR A 357 -5.00 -6.57 -39.15
N PRO A 358 -3.73 -6.31 -39.54
CA PRO A 358 -3.44 -5.29 -40.56
C PRO A 358 -3.77 -5.68 -42.01
N SER A 359 -3.85 -6.97 -42.35
CA SER A 359 -3.80 -7.41 -43.76
C SER A 359 -5.17 -7.57 -44.45
N ARG A 360 -6.29 -7.43 -43.73
CA ARG A 360 -7.64 -7.66 -44.30
C ARG A 360 -8.38 -6.43 -44.84
N MET A 361 -7.84 -5.22 -44.69
CA MET A 361 -8.44 -3.99 -45.26
C MET A 361 -7.93 -3.65 -46.69
N GLY A 362 -7.08 -4.48 -47.30
CA GLY A 362 -6.44 -4.19 -48.59
C GLY A 362 -6.99 -4.93 -49.82
N GLN A 363 -7.92 -5.87 -49.67
CA GLN A 363 -8.48 -6.62 -50.81
C GLN A 363 -9.94 -6.21 -51.06
N ALA A 364 -10.11 -5.06 -51.68
CA ALA A 364 -11.27 -4.78 -52.53
C ALA A 364 -10.82 -4.95 -53.99
N SER A 365 -11.31 -6.03 -54.58
CA SER A 365 -11.54 -6.33 -56.01
C SER A 365 -10.88 -5.47 -57.09
N ALA A 366 -10.04 -6.10 -57.93
CA ALA A 366 -9.97 -5.80 -59.37
C ALA A 366 -9.42 -7.01 -60.18
N PRO A 367 -9.77 -7.12 -61.48
CA PRO A 367 -9.96 -8.40 -62.17
C PRO A 367 -8.73 -8.95 -62.93
N SER A 368 -8.85 -10.23 -63.33
CA SER A 368 -7.91 -10.98 -64.17
C SER A 368 -7.37 -10.23 -65.38
N PRO A 369 -6.15 -10.59 -65.81
CA PRO A 369 -5.85 -10.63 -67.22
C PRO A 369 -5.43 -12.03 -67.72
N VAL A 370 -6.06 -12.32 -68.85
CA VAL A 370 -5.70 -13.14 -70.02
C VAL A 370 -4.28 -13.73 -70.10
N ALA A 371 -4.26 -14.93 -70.65
CA ALA A 371 -3.15 -15.80 -70.99
C ALA A 371 -2.03 -15.20 -71.87
N ALA A 372 -0.81 -15.68 -71.65
CA ALA A 372 0.21 -15.82 -72.68
C ALA A 372 1.11 -17.04 -72.40
N THR A 373 1.58 -17.64 -73.47
CA THR A 373 2.01 -19.03 -73.64
C THR A 373 3.50 -19.26 -73.30
N THR A 374 3.79 -20.47 -72.80
CA THR A 374 5.03 -21.31 -72.84
C THR A 374 6.41 -20.70 -73.14
N VAL A 375 7.45 -21.12 -72.38
CA VAL A 375 8.56 -22.01 -72.84
C VAL A 375 9.24 -22.66 -71.62
N LYS A 376 9.58 -23.95 -71.77
CA LYS A 376 10.32 -24.83 -70.85
C LYS A 376 11.83 -24.77 -71.16
N ALA A 377 12.68 -24.55 -70.16
CA ALA A 377 14.13 -24.79 -70.25
C ALA A 377 14.68 -25.31 -68.91
N ALA A 378 15.59 -26.29 -69.01
CA ALA A 378 16.19 -27.09 -67.94
C ALA A 378 17.32 -26.34 -67.18
N PRO A 379 17.79 -26.84 -66.02
CA PRO A 379 18.52 -26.05 -65.04
C PRO A 379 20.03 -25.97 -65.36
N ALA A 380 20.56 -24.75 -65.39
CA ALA A 380 22.01 -24.49 -65.41
C ALA A 380 22.48 -24.09 -64.01
N ALA A 381 23.64 -24.64 -63.63
CA ALA A 381 24.32 -24.47 -62.35
C ALA A 381 24.44 -23.01 -61.90
N ALA A 382 24.17 -22.78 -60.61
CA ALA A 382 24.25 -21.47 -59.98
C ALA A 382 25.69 -20.93 -59.99
N PRO A 383 25.96 -19.76 -60.59
CA PRO A 383 27.23 -19.07 -60.43
C PRO A 383 27.23 -18.29 -59.11
N HIS A 384 28.40 -18.18 -58.48
CA HIS A 384 28.61 -17.32 -57.31
C HIS A 384 28.17 -15.88 -57.60
N PRO A 385 27.37 -15.23 -56.71
CA PRO A 385 26.84 -13.90 -56.98
C PRO A 385 27.94 -12.84 -56.86
N SER A 386 28.34 -12.28 -58.01
CA SER A 386 28.95 -10.95 -58.08
C SER A 386 27.90 -9.91 -57.64
N GLY A 387 28.28 -9.01 -56.73
CA GLY A 387 27.35 -8.07 -56.08
C GLY A 387 26.55 -7.24 -57.09
N GLY A 388 25.21 -7.36 -57.04
CA GLY A 388 24.29 -6.66 -57.93
C GLY A 388 23.99 -5.24 -57.47
N ALA A 389 23.24 -4.48 -58.30
CA ALA A 389 22.78 -3.14 -57.97
C ALA A 389 22.03 -3.12 -56.62
N VAL A 390 22.42 -2.19 -55.74
CA VAL A 390 21.90 -2.07 -54.37
C VAL A 390 20.41 -1.72 -54.41
N THR A 391 19.54 -2.62 -53.92
CA THR A 391 18.12 -2.33 -53.70
C THR A 391 17.92 -1.74 -52.31
N ILE A 392 17.07 -0.73 -52.19
CA ILE A 392 16.75 -0.06 -50.90
C ILE A 392 15.24 -0.07 -50.68
N VAL A 393 14.82 -0.57 -49.52
CA VAL A 393 13.45 -0.52 -49.02
C VAL A 393 13.38 0.50 -47.88
N SER A 394 12.46 1.45 -47.98
CA SER A 394 12.26 2.50 -46.97
C SER A 394 11.04 2.21 -46.09
N ALA A 395 11.02 2.74 -44.88
CA ALA A 395 9.86 2.62 -43.99
C ALA A 395 8.60 3.25 -44.60
N VAL A 396 7.44 2.60 -44.42
CA VAL A 396 6.15 3.05 -44.98
C VAL A 396 5.73 4.37 -44.32
N GLN A 397 5.44 5.38 -45.15
CA GLN A 397 4.90 6.69 -44.71
C GLN A 397 3.36 6.68 -44.69
N GLY A 398 2.73 7.48 -43.81
CA GLY A 398 1.26 7.66 -43.76
C GLY A 398 0.57 7.08 -42.50
N ARG A 399 -0.63 6.47 -42.64
CA ARG A 399 -1.51 6.00 -41.54
C ARG A 399 -0.81 5.11 -40.49
N THR A 400 0.19 4.33 -40.89
CA THR A 400 1.01 3.49 -39.99
C THR A 400 1.88 4.33 -39.05
N ARG A 401 2.35 5.51 -39.48
CA ARG A 401 3.09 6.48 -38.67
C ARG A 401 2.23 7.07 -37.55
N THR A 402 0.98 7.45 -37.87
CA THR A 402 0.04 8.01 -36.89
C THR A 402 -0.35 6.99 -35.84
N ARG A 403 -0.64 5.74 -36.25
CA ARG A 403 -0.95 4.65 -35.32
C ARG A 403 0.23 4.31 -34.40
N ARG A 404 1.46 4.28 -34.93
CA ARG A 404 2.68 4.08 -34.11
C ARG A 404 2.87 5.20 -33.07
N ARG A 405 2.64 6.46 -33.45
CA ARG A 405 2.71 7.61 -32.54
C ARG A 405 1.63 7.58 -31.46
N MET A 406 0.41 7.18 -31.80
CA MET A 406 -0.67 7.01 -30.82
C MET A 406 -0.37 5.89 -29.81
N LEU A 407 0.10 4.72 -30.28
CA LEU A 407 0.46 3.61 -29.40
C LEU A 407 1.63 3.97 -28.46
N LEU A 408 2.60 4.75 -28.95
CA LEU A 408 3.67 5.32 -28.11
C LEU A 408 3.14 6.32 -27.09
N GLY A 409 2.23 7.22 -27.49
CA GLY A 409 1.59 8.16 -26.58
C GLY A 409 0.85 7.43 -25.47
N ALA A 410 0.08 6.39 -25.81
CA ALA A 410 -0.62 5.56 -24.85
C ALA A 410 0.33 4.79 -23.91
N GLN A 411 1.40 4.19 -24.43
CA GLN A 411 2.40 3.52 -23.59
C GLN A 411 3.17 4.48 -22.70
N ALA A 412 3.54 5.67 -23.21
CA ALA A 412 4.19 6.70 -22.42
C ALA A 412 3.27 7.20 -21.31
N ALA A 413 2.01 7.49 -21.62
CA ALA A 413 1.00 7.88 -20.64
C ALA A 413 0.79 6.80 -19.57
N ALA A 414 0.62 5.53 -19.97
CA ALA A 414 0.50 4.42 -19.04
C ALA A 414 1.76 4.26 -18.17
N THR A 415 2.95 4.35 -18.75
CA THR A 415 4.22 4.25 -18.01
C THR A 415 4.36 5.39 -17.00
N VAL A 416 4.03 6.62 -17.40
CA VAL A 416 4.03 7.79 -16.52
C VAL A 416 3.01 7.61 -15.40
N LEU A 417 1.77 7.22 -15.69
CA LEU A 417 0.73 6.94 -14.68
C LEU A 417 1.17 5.87 -13.67
N THR A 418 1.69 4.75 -14.17
CA THR A 418 2.13 3.62 -13.32
C THR A 418 3.31 4.03 -12.45
N PHE A 419 4.25 4.79 -13.02
CA PHE A 419 5.42 5.31 -12.30
C PHE A 419 5.04 6.39 -11.29
N SER A 420 4.13 7.30 -11.62
CA SER A 420 3.60 8.31 -10.70
C SER A 420 2.85 7.66 -9.54
N ALA A 421 2.03 6.63 -9.80
CA ALA A 421 1.37 5.86 -8.74
C ALA A 421 2.40 5.11 -7.87
N ALA A 422 3.41 4.48 -8.47
CA ALA A 422 4.49 3.82 -7.74
C ALA A 422 5.31 4.84 -6.91
N CYS A 423 5.56 6.04 -7.42
CA CYS A 423 6.21 7.11 -6.67
C CYS A 423 5.31 7.59 -5.53
N LEU A 424 4.03 7.88 -5.76
CA LEU A 424 3.11 8.28 -4.68
C LEU A 424 3.04 7.22 -3.56
N TYR A 425 3.18 5.94 -3.89
CA TYR A 425 3.16 4.85 -2.92
C TYR A 425 4.52 4.59 -2.25
N LEU A 426 5.61 4.62 -2.99
CA LEU A 426 6.97 4.27 -2.52
C LEU A 426 7.76 5.48 -2.00
N LEU A 427 7.47 6.69 -2.47
CA LEU A 427 8.16 7.91 -2.04
C LEU A 427 7.98 8.19 -0.54
N PRO A 428 6.77 8.03 0.07
CA PRO A 428 6.62 8.14 1.52
C PRO A 428 7.41 7.07 2.29
N VAL A 429 7.49 5.84 1.74
CA VAL A 429 8.26 4.73 2.33
C VAL A 429 9.77 4.96 2.25
N THR A 430 10.23 5.62 1.19
CA THR A 430 11.67 5.81 0.90
C THR A 430 12.25 7.10 1.47
N LEU A 431 11.46 8.19 1.51
CA LEU A 431 11.77 9.43 2.24
C LEU A 431 11.60 9.26 3.75
N GLY A 432 10.79 8.28 4.17
CA GLY A 432 10.80 7.78 5.53
C GLY A 432 12.16 7.22 5.92
N ARG A 433 12.58 7.45 7.18
CA ARG A 433 13.79 6.81 7.72
C ARG A 433 13.65 5.28 7.81
N GLU A 434 12.43 4.76 7.77
CA GLU A 434 12.06 3.40 8.12
C GLU A 434 11.07 2.79 7.09
N CYS A 435 11.34 1.55 6.66
CA CYS A 435 10.51 0.81 5.69
C CYS A 435 9.39 0.02 6.38
N ALA A 436 9.59 -0.28 7.66
CA ALA A 436 8.61 -0.75 8.63
C ALA A 436 9.04 -0.18 9.99
N PRO A 437 8.15 -0.08 10.99
CA PRO A 437 8.50 0.49 12.30
C PRO A 437 9.76 -0.16 12.87
N GLY A 438 10.81 0.63 13.13
CA GLY A 438 12.09 0.16 13.67
C GLY A 438 12.99 -0.60 12.70
N VAL A 439 12.56 -0.80 11.44
CA VAL A 439 13.38 -1.44 10.40
C VAL A 439 13.92 -0.35 9.48
N PRO A 440 15.23 -0.02 9.59
CA PRO A 440 15.84 0.92 8.66
C PRO A 440 15.66 0.37 7.24
N CYS A 441 15.22 1.22 6.32
CA CYS A 441 15.14 0.82 4.93
C CYS A 441 16.52 0.31 4.48
N PRO A 442 16.60 -0.90 3.89
CA PRO A 442 17.84 -1.36 3.29
C PRO A 442 18.36 -0.28 2.34
N THR A 443 19.63 0.09 2.48
CA THR A 443 20.28 1.06 1.57
C THR A 443 20.14 0.62 0.12
N SER A 444 20.12 -0.69 -0.14
CA SER A 444 19.82 -1.28 -1.43
C SER A 444 18.45 -0.87 -1.96
N LEU A 445 17.38 -0.87 -1.14
CA LEU A 445 16.04 -0.48 -1.56
C LEU A 445 15.97 1.00 -1.93
N ARG A 446 16.59 1.88 -1.12
CA ARG A 446 16.68 3.33 -1.42
C ARG A 446 17.44 3.59 -2.73
N LEU A 447 18.57 2.91 -2.91
CA LEU A 447 19.33 2.96 -4.16
C LEU A 447 18.52 2.45 -5.34
N LEU A 448 17.72 1.40 -5.17
CA LEU A 448 16.87 0.83 -6.22
C LEU A 448 15.73 1.77 -6.59
N THR A 449 15.13 2.47 -5.63
CA THR A 449 14.10 3.49 -5.89
C THR A 449 14.68 4.72 -6.57
N LEU A 450 15.83 5.23 -6.11
CA LEU A 450 16.54 6.34 -6.76
C LEU A 450 16.97 5.97 -8.18
N PHE A 451 17.49 4.75 -8.36
CA PHE A 451 17.83 4.23 -9.67
C PHE A 451 16.59 4.13 -10.56
N ALA A 452 15.47 3.61 -10.06
CA ALA A 452 14.22 3.54 -10.80
C ALA A 452 13.72 4.95 -11.19
N LEU A 453 13.86 5.94 -10.29
CA LEU A 453 13.46 7.32 -10.52
C LEU A 453 14.20 7.96 -11.72
N VAL A 454 15.47 7.59 -11.92
CA VAL A 454 16.30 8.11 -13.02
C VAL A 454 16.23 7.22 -14.26
N ALA A 455 16.25 5.90 -14.08
CA ALA A 455 16.32 4.93 -15.16
C ALA A 455 15.01 4.87 -15.97
N VAL A 456 13.85 4.95 -15.33
CA VAL A 456 12.56 4.84 -16.03
C VAL A 456 12.34 5.99 -17.03
N PRO A 457 12.53 7.28 -16.67
CA PRO A 457 12.46 8.38 -17.62
C PRO A 457 13.49 8.27 -18.75
N LEU A 458 14.73 7.87 -18.43
CA LEU A 458 15.80 7.70 -19.43
C LEU A 458 15.47 6.58 -20.43
N LEU A 459 14.95 5.44 -19.94
CA LEU A 459 14.51 4.32 -20.77
C LEU A 459 13.32 4.72 -21.65
N LEU A 460 12.36 5.47 -21.10
CA LEU A 460 11.21 5.97 -21.85
C LEU A 460 11.65 6.95 -22.95
N ALA A 461 12.49 7.93 -22.62
CA ALA A 461 13.06 8.88 -23.57
C ALA A 461 13.93 8.18 -24.64
N SER A 462 14.68 7.15 -24.26
CA SER A 462 15.46 6.32 -25.19
C SER A 462 14.53 5.57 -26.16
N ARG A 463 13.45 4.95 -25.65
CA ARG A 463 12.46 4.28 -26.50
C ARG A 463 11.76 5.23 -27.46
N ILE A 464 11.36 6.42 -27.00
CA ILE A 464 10.73 7.45 -27.85
C ILE A 464 11.70 7.84 -28.97
N ARG A 465 12.95 8.18 -28.63
CA ARG A 465 13.98 8.51 -29.64
C ARG A 465 14.23 7.37 -30.62
N HIS A 466 14.27 6.13 -30.13
CA HIS A 466 14.45 4.96 -30.98
C HIS A 466 13.32 4.80 -31.99
N VAL A 467 12.06 4.95 -31.56
CA VAL A 467 10.93 4.82 -32.49
C VAL A 467 10.85 5.99 -33.46
N LEU A 468 11.18 7.21 -33.05
CA LEU A 468 11.33 8.34 -33.98
C LEU A 468 12.43 8.08 -35.02
N ALA A 469 13.52 7.40 -34.65
CA ALA A 469 14.56 7.02 -35.59
C ALA A 469 14.10 5.96 -36.60
N LEU A 470 13.15 5.09 -36.23
CA LEU A 470 12.57 4.07 -37.12
C LEU A 470 11.77 4.69 -38.28
N ASP A 471 11.23 5.90 -38.14
CA ASP A 471 10.58 6.62 -39.26
C ASP A 471 11.54 6.89 -40.43
N SER A 472 12.85 6.91 -40.16
CA SER A 472 13.90 7.08 -41.17
C SER A 472 14.61 5.78 -41.56
N ALA A 473 14.06 4.64 -41.14
CA ALA A 473 14.70 3.35 -41.36
C ALA A 473 14.75 3.00 -42.85
N ARG A 474 15.92 2.56 -43.31
CA ARG A 474 16.15 2.05 -44.66
C ARG A 474 16.93 0.75 -44.56
N ILE A 475 16.49 -0.27 -45.30
CA ILE A 475 17.16 -1.55 -45.42
C ILE A 475 17.56 -1.69 -46.88
N GLY A 476 18.81 -2.06 -47.15
CA GLY A 476 19.25 -2.37 -48.50
C GLY A 476 20.18 -3.56 -48.57
N THR A 477 20.31 -4.12 -49.77
CA THR A 477 21.19 -5.25 -50.04
C THR A 477 21.76 -5.19 -51.46
N ASP A 478 22.97 -5.69 -51.64
CA ASP A 478 23.63 -5.93 -52.94
C ASP A 478 23.58 -7.42 -53.35
N GLY A 479 22.80 -8.24 -52.64
CA GLY A 479 22.73 -9.70 -52.85
C GLY A 479 23.73 -10.50 -52.00
N VAL A 480 24.71 -9.85 -51.35
CA VAL A 480 25.73 -10.51 -50.52
C VAL A 480 25.77 -9.93 -49.10
N ARG A 481 25.61 -8.62 -48.99
CA ARG A 481 25.62 -7.83 -47.75
C ARG A 481 24.27 -7.21 -47.50
N VAL A 482 23.96 -7.06 -46.22
CA VAL A 482 22.80 -6.35 -45.71
C VAL A 482 23.29 -5.04 -45.10
N GLN A 483 22.66 -3.93 -45.49
CA GLN A 483 22.91 -2.61 -44.93
C GLN A 483 21.63 -2.05 -44.35
N VAL A 484 21.66 -1.60 -43.10
CA VAL A 484 20.51 -0.96 -42.45
C VAL A 484 20.91 0.41 -41.93
N ARG A 485 20.09 1.41 -42.20
CA ARG A 485 20.23 2.75 -41.63
C ARG A 485 19.00 3.05 -40.79
N ILE A 486 19.19 3.40 -39.52
CA ILE A 486 18.13 3.86 -38.61
C ILE A 486 18.60 5.18 -37.99
N GLY A 487 17.97 6.29 -38.37
CA GLY A 487 18.42 7.63 -38.02
C GLY A 487 19.86 7.89 -38.48
N LYS A 488 20.73 8.19 -37.51
CA LYS A 488 22.17 8.42 -37.74
C LYS A 488 23.00 7.12 -37.77
N ARG A 489 22.45 6.00 -37.29
CA ARG A 489 23.20 4.73 -37.18
C ARG A 489 23.15 3.95 -38.49
N ARG A 490 24.26 3.31 -38.84
CA ARG A 490 24.40 2.43 -40.01
C ARG A 490 24.98 1.10 -39.55
N TYR A 491 24.34 0.02 -39.95
CA TYR A 491 24.74 -1.35 -39.69
C TYR A 491 25.01 -2.04 -41.01
N LYS A 492 26.09 -2.82 -41.09
CA LYS A 492 26.44 -3.59 -42.28
C LYS A 492 26.92 -4.97 -41.85
N ALA A 493 26.43 -6.02 -42.51
CA ALA A 493 26.89 -7.39 -42.28
C ALA A 493 26.75 -8.23 -43.55
N LEU A 494 27.50 -9.33 -43.62
CA LEU A 494 27.26 -10.37 -44.62
C LEU A 494 25.91 -11.03 -44.35
N ALA A 495 25.14 -11.31 -45.41
CA ALA A 495 23.80 -11.88 -45.27
C ALA A 495 23.78 -13.21 -44.50
N ALA A 496 24.84 -14.02 -44.61
CA ALA A 496 25.03 -15.25 -43.84
C ALA A 496 25.10 -15.04 -42.31
N HIS A 497 25.44 -13.85 -41.85
CA HIS A 497 25.50 -13.48 -40.42
C HIS A 497 24.28 -12.68 -39.97
N VAL A 498 23.26 -12.59 -40.81
CA VAL A 498 22.01 -11.89 -40.50
C VAL A 498 20.92 -12.93 -40.30
N THR A 499 20.14 -12.77 -39.23
CA THR A 499 18.98 -13.62 -38.98
C THR A 499 17.71 -12.82 -39.16
N LEU A 500 16.87 -13.27 -40.08
CA LEU A 500 15.54 -12.74 -40.30
C LEU A 500 14.55 -13.56 -39.50
N THR A 501 13.78 -12.87 -38.66
CA THR A 501 12.59 -13.41 -38.00
C THR A 501 11.38 -12.67 -38.53
N ARG A 502 10.17 -13.18 -38.24
CA ARG A 502 8.93 -12.50 -38.62
C ARG A 502 8.78 -11.07 -38.07
N GLN A 503 9.48 -10.76 -36.97
CA GLN A 503 9.33 -9.47 -36.30
C GLN A 503 10.60 -8.60 -36.36
N HIS A 504 11.76 -9.20 -36.58
CA HIS A 504 13.06 -8.54 -36.46
C HIS A 504 14.05 -9.04 -37.49
N LEU A 505 14.93 -8.14 -37.91
CA LEU A 505 16.17 -8.43 -38.60
C LEU A 505 17.32 -8.25 -37.61
N LEU A 506 18.06 -9.33 -37.34
CA LEU A 506 19.13 -9.38 -36.37
C LEU A 506 20.48 -9.24 -37.09
N ILE A 507 21.23 -8.20 -36.76
CA ILE A 507 22.54 -7.90 -37.34
C ILE A 507 23.53 -7.73 -36.20
N GLY A 508 24.32 -8.77 -35.93
CA GLY A 508 25.19 -8.79 -34.76
C GLY A 508 24.37 -8.66 -33.47
N LEU A 509 24.74 -7.73 -32.58
CA LEU A 509 23.97 -7.45 -31.35
C LEU A 509 22.79 -6.49 -31.58
N HIS A 510 22.57 -6.06 -32.83
CA HIS A 510 21.55 -5.07 -33.15
C HIS A 510 20.27 -5.73 -33.64
N VAL A 511 19.15 -5.26 -33.08
CA VAL A 511 17.81 -5.72 -33.42
C VAL A 511 17.12 -4.61 -34.22
N VAL A 512 16.80 -4.90 -35.48
CA VAL A 512 16.05 -4.00 -36.35
C VAL A 512 14.61 -4.49 -36.40
N PRO A 513 13.64 -3.78 -35.80
CA PRO A 513 12.25 -4.22 -35.81
C PRO A 513 11.66 -4.07 -37.20
N LEU A 514 11.14 -5.17 -37.75
CA LEU A 514 10.38 -5.18 -39.00
C LEU A 514 8.90 -4.96 -38.75
N ARG A 515 8.39 -5.37 -37.58
CA ARG A 515 7.00 -5.20 -37.15
C ARG A 515 6.88 -4.63 -35.72
N PRO A 516 7.27 -3.36 -35.47
CA PRO A 516 7.11 -2.75 -34.15
C PRO A 516 5.63 -2.73 -33.74
N TYR A 517 5.32 -3.31 -32.57
CA TYR A 517 3.96 -3.45 -32.04
C TYR A 517 2.98 -4.16 -32.99
N GLY A 518 3.48 -5.13 -33.78
CA GLY A 518 2.67 -5.94 -34.69
C GLY A 518 2.31 -5.25 -36.02
N ALA A 519 2.71 -3.99 -36.23
CA ALA A 519 2.47 -3.27 -37.48
C ALA A 519 3.73 -3.26 -38.37
N PRO A 520 3.62 -3.51 -39.69
CA PRO A 520 4.77 -3.49 -40.60
C PRO A 520 5.46 -2.13 -40.62
N LEU A 521 6.80 -2.14 -40.49
CA LEU A 521 7.65 -0.96 -40.63
C LEU A 521 7.94 -0.66 -42.10
N PHE A 522 8.13 -1.72 -42.90
CA PHE A 522 8.42 -1.67 -44.34
C PHE A 522 7.25 -2.23 -45.13
N ASP A 523 7.14 -1.86 -46.39
CA ASP A 523 6.21 -2.50 -47.33
C ASP A 523 6.61 -3.97 -47.46
N GLU A 524 5.73 -4.89 -47.10
CA GLU A 524 6.05 -6.31 -46.97
C GLU A 524 6.31 -6.96 -48.33
N ASP A 525 5.60 -6.52 -49.37
CA ASP A 525 5.77 -7.02 -50.73
C ASP A 525 7.08 -6.49 -51.32
N ALA A 526 7.40 -5.21 -51.07
CA ALA A 526 8.68 -4.64 -51.46
C ALA A 526 9.84 -5.27 -50.67
N LEU A 527 9.67 -5.55 -49.38
CA LEU A 527 10.68 -6.21 -48.54
C LEU A 527 10.92 -7.66 -48.99
N ARG A 528 9.86 -8.40 -49.32
CA ARG A 528 10.00 -9.77 -49.81
C ARG A 528 10.73 -9.80 -51.16
N ARG A 529 10.21 -9.08 -52.15
CA ARG A 529 10.76 -9.07 -53.53
C ARG A 529 12.16 -8.49 -53.62
N ASN A 530 12.42 -7.36 -52.94
CA ASN A 530 13.66 -6.60 -53.12
C ASN A 530 14.75 -6.92 -52.10
N PHE A 531 14.44 -7.71 -51.06
CA PHE A 531 15.38 -8.03 -50.00
C PHE A 531 15.44 -9.53 -49.67
N VAL A 532 14.32 -10.17 -49.34
CA VAL A 532 14.32 -11.60 -48.92
C VAL A 532 14.69 -12.52 -50.09
N ASP A 533 14.03 -12.36 -51.24
CA ASP A 533 14.24 -13.23 -52.41
C ASP A 533 15.65 -13.08 -53.01
N ARG A 534 16.37 -12.00 -52.67
CA ARG A 534 17.74 -11.72 -53.12
C ARG A 534 18.83 -12.24 -52.17
N LEU A 535 18.46 -12.79 -51.02
CA LEU A 535 19.40 -13.25 -49.99
C LEU A 535 19.09 -14.70 -49.59
N PRO A 536 19.31 -15.70 -50.47
CA PRO A 536 19.06 -17.10 -50.15
C PRO A 536 19.90 -17.61 -48.95
N GLN A 537 21.04 -16.97 -48.69
CA GLN A 537 21.92 -17.25 -47.56
C GLN A 537 21.46 -16.63 -46.22
N LEU A 538 20.31 -15.95 -46.18
CA LEU A 538 19.78 -15.35 -44.97
C LEU A 538 19.23 -16.42 -44.03
N ASN A 539 19.61 -16.39 -42.76
CA ASN A 539 19.06 -17.33 -41.79
C ASN A 539 17.63 -16.93 -41.41
N VAL A 540 16.64 -17.68 -41.88
CA VAL A 540 15.22 -17.45 -41.53
C VAL A 540 14.84 -18.31 -40.32
N SER A 541 14.30 -17.68 -39.28
CA SER A 541 13.81 -18.36 -38.07
C SER A 541 12.33 -18.06 -37.84
N ASP A 542 11.49 -19.09 -37.90
CA ASP A 542 10.05 -19.03 -37.61
C ASP A 542 9.68 -19.16 -36.12
N GLY A 543 10.68 -19.31 -35.23
CA GLY A 543 10.45 -19.52 -33.80
C GLY A 543 9.96 -18.29 -33.03
N PHE A 544 9.33 -18.55 -31.86
CA PHE A 544 8.93 -17.52 -30.90
C PHE A 544 10.13 -16.69 -30.43
N TRP A 545 9.88 -15.44 -30.02
CA TRP A 545 10.85 -14.39 -29.66
C TRP A 545 12.17 -14.82 -29.00
N PRO A 546 12.19 -15.66 -27.93
CA PRO A 546 13.43 -15.96 -27.21
C PRO A 546 14.35 -16.94 -27.95
N ILE A 547 13.83 -17.80 -28.83
CA ILE A 547 14.62 -18.89 -29.43
C ILE A 547 15.47 -18.37 -30.60
N GLY A 548 14.89 -17.52 -31.46
CA GLY A 548 15.60 -16.94 -32.61
C GLY A 548 16.71 -15.96 -32.22
N MET A 549 16.46 -15.10 -31.22
CA MET A 549 17.49 -14.18 -30.71
C MET A 549 18.58 -14.90 -29.93
N GLY A 550 18.22 -15.88 -29.09
CA GLY A 550 19.20 -16.71 -28.37
C GLY A 550 20.14 -17.43 -29.33
N GLY A 551 19.57 -18.08 -30.35
CA GLY A 551 20.36 -18.74 -31.40
C GLY A 551 21.27 -17.78 -32.17
N HIS A 552 20.78 -16.59 -32.52
CA HIS A 552 21.57 -15.58 -33.23
C HIS A 552 22.74 -15.06 -32.39
N TYR A 553 22.47 -14.66 -31.14
CA TYR A 553 23.51 -14.14 -30.23
C TYR A 553 24.56 -15.20 -29.88
N TRP A 554 24.14 -16.46 -29.75
CA TRP A 554 25.06 -17.55 -29.51
C TRP A 554 25.98 -17.84 -30.70
N LYS A 555 25.43 -17.80 -31.92
CA LYS A 555 26.14 -18.18 -33.16
C LYS A 555 27.01 -17.06 -33.75
N PHE A 556 26.55 -15.81 -33.74
CA PHE A 556 27.15 -14.76 -34.58
C PHE A 556 27.82 -13.60 -33.82
N ASN A 557 27.75 -13.56 -32.48
CA ASN A 557 28.29 -12.45 -31.67
C ASN A 557 29.45 -12.83 -30.73
N GLY A 558 30.09 -13.97 -30.96
CA GLY A 558 31.25 -14.42 -30.18
C GLY A 558 30.99 -14.43 -28.67
N TRP A 559 31.96 -13.98 -27.89
CA TRP A 559 31.89 -14.00 -26.43
C TRP A 559 30.86 -13.01 -25.86
N GLN A 560 30.65 -11.86 -26.51
CA GLN A 560 29.71 -10.82 -26.04
C GLN A 560 28.26 -11.31 -26.10
N GLY A 561 27.87 -11.97 -27.19
CA GLY A 561 26.54 -12.57 -27.32
C GLY A 561 26.27 -13.64 -26.28
N ARG A 562 27.27 -14.47 -25.97
CA ARG A 562 27.18 -15.50 -24.92
C ARG A 562 27.06 -14.89 -23.52
N ALA A 563 27.84 -13.85 -23.23
CA ALA A 563 27.79 -13.15 -21.95
C ALA A 563 26.41 -12.53 -21.67
N ILE A 564 25.79 -11.89 -22.68
CA ILE A 564 24.43 -11.31 -22.55
C ILE A 564 23.39 -12.40 -22.24
N LEU A 565 23.48 -13.56 -22.89
CA LEU A 565 22.54 -14.67 -22.64
C LEU A 565 22.71 -15.24 -21.23
N ILE A 566 23.95 -15.42 -20.77
CA ILE A 566 24.25 -15.93 -19.43
C ILE A 566 23.80 -14.94 -18.36
N ALA A 567 24.09 -13.64 -18.51
CA ALA A 567 23.67 -12.60 -17.58
C ALA A 567 22.14 -12.48 -17.50
N GLY A 568 21.45 -12.56 -18.64
CA GLY A 568 19.98 -12.57 -18.68
C GLY A 568 19.38 -13.78 -17.97
N ALA A 569 19.94 -14.98 -18.17
CA ALA A 569 19.51 -16.18 -17.46
C ALA A 569 19.75 -16.09 -15.94
N ALA A 570 20.93 -15.61 -15.53
CA ALA A 570 21.26 -15.39 -14.12
C ALA A 570 20.32 -14.39 -13.43
N GLY A 571 19.98 -13.28 -14.11
CA GLY A 571 19.04 -12.29 -13.58
C GLY A 571 17.64 -12.85 -13.35
N ILE A 572 17.15 -13.74 -14.23
CA ILE A 572 15.87 -14.43 -14.06
C ILE A 572 15.91 -15.36 -12.84
N VAL A 573 17.01 -16.09 -12.63
CA VAL A 573 17.18 -16.98 -11.46
C VAL A 573 17.20 -16.18 -10.15
N ILE A 574 17.91 -15.06 -10.11
CA ILE A 574 17.98 -14.18 -8.92
C ILE A 574 16.59 -13.59 -8.60
N LEU A 575 15.85 -13.10 -9.60
CA LEU A 575 14.49 -12.60 -9.43
C LEU A 575 13.52 -13.68 -8.96
N ALA A 576 13.71 -14.93 -9.37
CA ALA A 576 12.93 -16.05 -8.87
C ALA A 576 13.27 -16.38 -7.40
N GLY A 577 14.55 -16.37 -7.03
CA GLY A 577 15.00 -16.64 -5.65
C GLY A 577 14.55 -15.59 -4.63
N LEU A 578 14.54 -14.31 -5.01
CA LEU A 578 14.07 -13.20 -4.16
C LEU A 578 12.56 -13.21 -3.87
N ARG A 579 11.78 -14.11 -4.48
CA ARG A 579 10.36 -14.31 -4.15
C ARG A 579 10.12 -15.39 -3.08
N PHE A 580 11.14 -16.16 -2.74
CA PHE A 580 11.06 -17.28 -1.79
C PHE A 580 11.81 -17.04 -0.47
N ALA A 581 12.48 -15.89 -0.35
CA ALA A 581 13.06 -15.36 0.88
C ALA A 581 12.27 -14.12 1.29
#